data_AF-A0A959NPH6-F1
#
_entry.id   AF-A0A959NPH6-F1
#
_cell.length_a   1.000
_cell.length_b   1.000
_cell.length_c   1.000
_cell.angle_alpha   90.00
_cell.angle_beta   90.00
_cell.angle_gamma   90.00
#
_symmetry.space_group_name_H-M   'P 1'
#
loop_
_entity.id
_entity.type
_entity.pdbx_description
1 polymer ?
#
loop_
_entity_poly.entity_id
_entity_poly.type
_entity_poly.pdbx_seq_one_letter_code
_entity_poly.pdbx_strand_id
1 'polypeptide(L)'
;MNSDAIAKLEISRKELLDLGLRNPLINFRTRKSKIDIVDELSTEIYRILVSENKEMKFLPIPEKLIEEENGDLLGLIKDNNISWANLFASEEEEVDEDGNASRYVDNKLQTKLEASNLHARLLTIHNSARTFIEEQGVNLLYLALGFINWYESESSDKIRKAPLLLIPVELNRSSVKEGFKLSYTGEDIGYNLSLYEKFSNDFNIKLPALEHFDEINLASYFNEVEEQILNKERWAVERNEIVLSFFSFGKFLMYKDLDPIHFTQEDEDESTKILEHLLSYGFKDTIGQSSDEDHLDELIQPNEILTVLDSDSSQTRAILDVKRGNNLIIQGPPGTGKSQTITNLIADALADGKKVLFVAEKMAALEVVKRRLDNLKLGVAALELHSHKTNKLATIEELARTLSLGKPRSIDNEDDLKSLTELRDRLNEYSKVINSPILNSQTTFISAIGQYLNIRNTGDSLPPLDFSHMQAWTSSEYKANHN
;
A
#
# COMPACT_ATOMS: atom_id res chain seq x y z
N MET A 1 -13.60 17.18 16.33
CA MET A 1 -14.17 17.27 14.97
C MET A 1 -15.38 18.19 14.93
N ASN A 2 -15.30 19.27 14.15
CA ASN A 2 -16.44 20.16 13.84
C ASN A 2 -17.52 19.41 13.01
N SER A 3 -18.79 19.82 13.14
CA SER A 3 -19.95 19.24 12.44
C SER A 3 -19.81 19.22 10.92
N ASP A 4 -19.15 20.21 10.30
CA ASP A 4 -18.88 20.21 8.84
C ASP A 4 -17.94 19.05 8.44
N ALA A 5 -16.86 18.85 9.21
CA ALA A 5 -15.90 17.78 8.97
C ALA A 5 -16.54 16.40 9.16
N ILE A 6 -17.38 16.23 10.19
CA ILE A 6 -18.13 14.98 10.41
C ILE A 6 -19.08 14.71 9.25
N ALA A 7 -19.83 15.71 8.78
CA ALA A 7 -20.75 15.54 7.66
C ALA A 7 -20.02 15.14 6.37
N LYS A 8 -18.86 15.75 6.08
CA LYS A 8 -18.02 15.39 4.93
C LYS A 8 -17.42 13.99 5.07
N LEU A 9 -16.93 13.64 6.25
CA LEU A 9 -16.43 12.30 6.55
C LEU A 9 -17.52 11.26 6.29
N GLU A 10 -18.74 11.48 6.77
CA GLU A 10 -19.89 10.61 6.54
C GLU A 10 -20.25 10.46 5.05
N ILE A 11 -20.15 11.53 4.27
CA ILE A 11 -20.36 11.46 2.81
C ILE A 11 -19.26 10.59 2.17
N SER A 12 -17.99 10.86 2.46
CA SER A 12 -16.86 10.08 1.93
C SER A 12 -16.92 8.61 2.37
N ARG A 13 -17.33 8.33 3.61
CA ARG A 13 -17.59 6.98 4.10
C ARG A 13 -18.64 6.27 3.26
N LYS A 14 -19.78 6.90 2.99
CA LYS A 14 -20.85 6.30 2.17
C LYS A 14 -20.38 6.00 0.74
N GLU A 15 -19.48 6.79 0.19
CA GLU A 15 -18.88 6.53 -1.14
C GLU A 15 -17.98 5.28 -1.15
N LEU A 16 -17.40 4.89 -0.01
CA LEU A 16 -16.62 3.66 0.15
C LEU A 16 -17.51 2.40 0.24
N LEU A 17 -18.75 2.56 0.70
CA LEU A 17 -19.71 1.50 0.89
C LEU A 17 -20.39 1.12 -0.44
N ASP A 18 -19.71 0.32 -1.28
CA ASP A 18 -20.29 -0.19 -2.53
C ASP A 18 -21.28 -1.33 -2.26
N LEU A 19 -22.50 -0.99 -1.84
CA LEU A 19 -23.60 -1.95 -1.68
C LEU A 19 -24.35 -2.25 -3.00
N GLY A 20 -23.80 -1.81 -4.13
CA GLY A 20 -24.41 -1.97 -5.43
C GLY A 20 -24.19 -3.37 -6.03
N LEU A 21 -25.04 -3.74 -6.99
CA LEU A 21 -24.91 -4.98 -7.76
C LEU A 21 -23.69 -5.05 -8.69
N ARG A 22 -22.85 -4.00 -8.70
CA ARG A 22 -21.56 -3.99 -9.40
C ARG A 22 -20.45 -4.57 -8.51
N ASN A 23 -20.64 -4.55 -7.19
CA ASN A 23 -19.71 -5.14 -6.24
C ASN A 23 -19.74 -6.69 -6.36
N PRO A 24 -18.61 -7.35 -6.68
CA PRO A 24 -18.53 -8.81 -6.75
C PRO A 24 -18.81 -9.50 -5.42
N LEU A 25 -18.67 -8.79 -4.29
CA LEU A 25 -19.04 -9.30 -2.97
C LEU A 25 -20.57 -9.37 -2.81
N ILE A 26 -21.36 -8.65 -3.59
CA ILE A 26 -22.83 -8.68 -3.48
C ILE A 26 -23.45 -9.46 -4.65
N ASN A 27 -22.85 -9.33 -5.82
CA ASN A 27 -23.30 -9.99 -7.04
C ASN A 27 -22.10 -10.43 -7.87
N PHE A 28 -21.59 -11.60 -7.53
CA PHE A 28 -20.53 -12.28 -8.24
C PHE A 28 -21.01 -12.73 -9.62
N ARG A 29 -20.43 -12.13 -10.65
CA ARG A 29 -20.71 -12.45 -12.05
C ARG A 29 -19.53 -13.15 -12.68
N THR A 30 -19.75 -13.85 -13.79
CA THR A 30 -18.69 -14.47 -14.58
C THR A 30 -17.64 -13.43 -14.98
N ARG A 31 -16.43 -13.56 -14.46
CA ARG A 31 -15.27 -12.73 -14.79
C ARG A 31 -14.31 -13.49 -15.71
N LYS A 32 -13.53 -12.76 -16.51
CA LYS A 32 -12.44 -13.37 -17.30
C LYS A 32 -11.31 -13.88 -16.40
N SER A 33 -11.16 -13.38 -15.18
CA SER A 33 -10.07 -13.77 -14.27
C SER A 33 -10.66 -14.51 -13.06
N LYS A 34 -11.36 -15.62 -13.32
CA LYS A 34 -11.82 -16.55 -12.29
C LYS A 34 -11.47 -17.98 -12.66
N ILE A 35 -11.29 -18.80 -11.63
CA ILE A 35 -11.21 -20.26 -11.76
C ILE A 35 -12.27 -20.84 -10.83
N ASP A 36 -13.19 -21.59 -11.42
CA ASP A 36 -14.18 -22.35 -10.66
C ASP A 36 -13.53 -23.70 -10.29
N ILE A 37 -13.56 -24.00 -9.00
CA ILE A 37 -13.13 -25.28 -8.43
C ILE A 37 -14.40 -26.11 -8.27
N VAL A 38 -14.38 -27.33 -8.81
CA VAL A 38 -15.56 -28.18 -8.94
C VAL A 38 -15.24 -29.55 -8.35
N ASP A 39 -16.26 -30.24 -7.84
CA ASP A 39 -16.09 -31.54 -7.19
C ASP A 39 -15.05 -31.51 -6.06
N GLU A 40 -15.19 -30.53 -5.18
CA GLU A 40 -14.39 -30.41 -3.97
C GLU A 40 -15.29 -30.03 -2.79
N LEU A 41 -14.84 -30.32 -1.57
CA LEU A 41 -15.54 -29.95 -0.34
C LEU A 41 -14.88 -28.71 0.28
N SER A 42 -15.67 -27.67 0.54
CA SER A 42 -15.15 -26.44 1.16
C SER A 42 -14.48 -26.69 2.51
N THR A 43 -15.02 -27.64 3.29
CA THR A 43 -14.48 -28.03 4.60
C THR A 43 -13.09 -28.67 4.49
N GLU A 44 -12.90 -29.53 3.50
CA GLU A 44 -11.62 -30.21 3.26
C GLU A 44 -10.57 -29.27 2.71
N ILE A 45 -10.95 -28.41 1.76
CA ILE A 45 -10.07 -27.34 1.26
C ILE A 45 -9.63 -26.42 2.40
N TYR A 46 -10.57 -26.02 3.27
CA TYR A 46 -10.22 -25.20 4.44
C TYR A 46 -9.23 -25.93 5.36
N ARG A 47 -9.49 -27.21 5.69
CA ARG A 47 -8.59 -28.03 6.53
C ARG A 47 -7.18 -28.10 5.93
N ILE A 48 -7.06 -28.49 4.66
CA ILE A 48 -5.77 -28.73 4.00
C ILE A 48 -5.01 -27.42 3.78
N LEU A 49 -5.67 -26.40 3.24
CA LEU A 49 -5.02 -25.15 2.85
C LEU A 49 -4.73 -24.23 4.04
N VAL A 50 -5.65 -24.14 5.01
CA VAL A 50 -5.56 -23.21 6.14
C VAL A 50 -5.04 -23.93 7.38
N SER A 51 -5.74 -24.97 7.86
CA SER A 51 -5.41 -25.60 9.14
C SER A 51 -4.09 -26.39 9.11
N GLU A 52 -3.83 -27.09 8.01
CA GLU A 52 -2.60 -27.85 7.80
C GLU A 52 -1.51 -27.04 7.06
N ASN A 53 -1.86 -25.86 6.54
CA ASN A 53 -0.99 -24.97 5.78
C ASN A 53 -0.26 -25.68 4.61
N LYS A 54 -0.98 -26.55 3.88
CA LYS A 54 -0.45 -27.29 2.74
C LYS A 54 -0.77 -26.60 1.42
N GLU A 55 0.22 -26.56 0.53
CA GLU A 55 0.02 -26.07 -0.83
C GLU A 55 -0.86 -27.03 -1.65
N MET A 56 -1.80 -26.47 -2.43
CA MET A 56 -2.67 -27.23 -3.31
C MET A 56 -2.38 -26.97 -4.80
N LYS A 57 -2.59 -27.96 -5.67
CA LYS A 57 -2.33 -27.91 -7.12
C LYS A 57 -3.63 -27.91 -7.91
N PHE A 58 -3.65 -27.27 -9.07
CA PHE A 58 -4.84 -27.28 -9.94
C PHE A 58 -4.81 -28.46 -10.91
N LEU A 59 -5.93 -29.18 -11.00
CA LEU A 59 -6.16 -30.22 -12.00
C LEU A 59 -7.06 -29.70 -13.14
N PRO A 60 -6.67 -29.94 -14.41
CA PRO A 60 -7.56 -29.71 -15.54
C PRO A 60 -8.62 -30.80 -15.63
N ILE A 61 -9.58 -30.64 -16.54
CA ILE A 61 -10.47 -31.73 -16.95
C ILE A 61 -9.61 -32.91 -17.45
N PRO A 62 -9.83 -34.15 -16.98
CA PRO A 62 -9.14 -35.33 -17.49
C PRO A 62 -9.30 -35.50 -19.01
N GLU A 63 -8.19 -35.76 -19.71
CA GLU A 63 -8.16 -35.85 -21.18
C GLU A 63 -9.12 -36.91 -21.74
N LYS A 64 -9.27 -38.04 -21.05
CA LYS A 64 -10.20 -39.12 -21.44
C LYS A 64 -11.64 -38.63 -21.62
N LEU A 65 -12.11 -37.79 -20.70
CA LEU A 65 -13.47 -37.25 -20.76
C LEU A 65 -13.64 -36.30 -21.95
N ILE A 66 -12.59 -35.53 -22.29
CA ILE A 66 -12.61 -34.61 -23.43
C ILE A 66 -12.69 -35.40 -24.74
N GLU A 67 -11.94 -36.50 -24.85
CA GLU A 67 -11.92 -37.37 -26.02
C GLU A 67 -13.24 -38.15 -26.21
N GLU A 68 -13.81 -38.66 -25.12
CA GLU A 68 -15.07 -39.43 -25.15
C GLU A 68 -16.27 -38.57 -25.56
N GLU A 69 -16.28 -37.28 -25.19
CA GLU A 69 -17.42 -36.38 -25.36
C GLU A 69 -17.27 -35.36 -26.51
N ASN A 70 -16.37 -35.62 -27.47
CA ASN A 70 -16.11 -34.76 -28.64
C ASN A 70 -15.87 -33.27 -28.29
N GLY A 71 -15.37 -32.98 -27.09
CA GLY A 71 -15.03 -31.63 -26.65
C GLY A 71 -16.18 -30.71 -26.16
N ASP A 72 -17.45 -31.17 -26.07
CA ASP A 72 -18.57 -30.35 -25.51
C ASP A 72 -19.12 -30.89 -24.18
N LEU A 73 -18.23 -31.12 -23.21
CA LEU A 73 -18.60 -31.52 -21.85
C LEU A 73 -19.58 -30.55 -21.18
N LEU A 74 -19.43 -29.25 -21.44
CA LEU A 74 -20.23 -28.20 -20.80
C LEU A 74 -21.67 -28.17 -21.31
N GLY A 75 -21.90 -28.50 -22.59
CA GLY A 75 -23.23 -28.71 -23.15
C GLY A 75 -23.91 -29.93 -22.52
N LEU A 76 -23.22 -31.07 -22.47
CA LEU A 76 -23.74 -32.32 -21.93
C LEU A 76 -24.11 -32.25 -20.44
N ILE A 77 -23.27 -31.62 -19.62
CA ILE A 77 -23.56 -31.42 -18.19
C ILE A 77 -24.85 -30.63 -18.01
N LYS A 78 -25.09 -29.61 -18.85
CA LYS A 78 -26.31 -28.80 -18.79
C LYS A 78 -27.52 -29.54 -19.32
N ASP A 79 -27.37 -30.25 -20.43
CA ASP A 79 -28.48 -30.91 -21.12
C ASP A 79 -28.95 -32.16 -20.38
N ASN A 80 -28.03 -32.88 -19.73
CA ASN A 80 -28.33 -34.12 -18.99
C ASN A 80 -28.36 -33.95 -17.46
N ASN A 81 -28.16 -32.73 -16.96
CA ASN A 81 -28.15 -32.40 -15.52
C ASN A 81 -27.21 -33.31 -14.70
N ILE A 82 -26.02 -33.60 -15.24
CA ILE A 82 -25.01 -34.47 -14.62
C ILE A 82 -24.16 -33.64 -13.65
N SER A 83 -24.00 -34.09 -12.42
CA SER A 83 -23.09 -33.45 -11.46
C SER A 83 -21.63 -33.75 -11.81
N TRP A 84 -20.74 -32.77 -11.62
CA TRP A 84 -19.29 -32.96 -11.74
C TRP A 84 -18.79 -34.13 -10.91
N ALA A 85 -19.36 -34.34 -9.71
CA ALA A 85 -19.00 -35.46 -8.85
C ALA A 85 -19.23 -36.82 -9.50
N ASN A 86 -20.32 -36.98 -10.25
CA ASN A 86 -20.59 -38.24 -10.95
C ASN A 86 -19.67 -38.44 -12.16
N LEU A 87 -19.21 -37.35 -12.76
CA LEU A 87 -18.39 -37.37 -13.95
C LEU A 87 -16.90 -37.65 -13.63
N PHE A 88 -16.44 -37.23 -12.45
CA PHE A 88 -15.07 -37.47 -11.99
C PHE A 88 -14.93 -38.68 -11.07
N ALA A 89 -16.03 -39.20 -10.51
CA ALA A 89 -16.01 -40.42 -9.70
C ALA A 89 -15.45 -41.61 -10.49
N SER A 90 -14.64 -42.41 -9.82
CA SER A 90 -14.11 -43.67 -10.38
C SER A 90 -14.73 -44.88 -9.67
N GLU A 91 -14.88 -46.00 -10.39
CA GLU A 91 -15.49 -47.22 -9.80
C GLU A 91 -14.62 -47.86 -8.69
N GLU A 92 -13.33 -47.53 -8.61
CA GLU A 92 -12.34 -48.11 -7.68
C GLU A 92 -11.92 -47.13 -6.58
N GLU A 93 -12.73 -46.12 -6.29
CA GLU A 93 -12.31 -45.02 -5.41
C GLU A 93 -12.30 -45.40 -3.93
N GLU A 94 -11.15 -45.21 -3.28
CA GLU A 94 -11.01 -45.40 -1.84
C GLU A 94 -11.71 -44.25 -1.08
N VAL A 95 -12.35 -44.61 0.03
CA VAL A 95 -12.99 -43.65 0.94
C VAL A 95 -12.25 -43.63 2.28
N ASP A 96 -12.16 -42.46 2.90
CA ASP A 96 -11.58 -42.30 4.23
C ASP A 96 -12.53 -42.78 5.35
N GLU A 97 -12.09 -42.64 6.61
CA GLU A 97 -12.87 -43.04 7.79
C GLU A 97 -14.19 -42.26 7.94
N ASP A 98 -14.27 -41.05 7.36
CA ASP A 98 -15.46 -40.18 7.36
C ASP A 98 -16.36 -40.41 6.14
N GLY A 99 -15.98 -41.32 5.23
CA GLY A 99 -16.71 -41.66 4.02
C GLY A 99 -16.48 -40.70 2.84
N ASN A 100 -15.48 -39.82 2.92
CA ASN A 100 -15.08 -38.95 1.82
C ASN A 100 -14.22 -39.72 0.81
N ALA A 101 -14.48 -39.50 -0.48
CA ALA A 101 -13.62 -40.03 -1.53
C ALA A 101 -12.20 -39.47 -1.42
N SER A 102 -11.19 -40.29 -1.75
CA SER A 102 -9.78 -39.93 -1.66
C SER A 102 -9.42 -38.64 -2.41
N ARG A 103 -10.18 -38.30 -3.46
CA ARG A 103 -10.00 -37.07 -4.23
C ARG A 103 -10.30 -35.79 -3.43
N TYR A 104 -11.21 -35.84 -2.46
CA TYR A 104 -11.57 -34.67 -1.65
C TYR A 104 -10.54 -34.35 -0.55
N VAL A 105 -9.70 -35.33 -0.21
CA VAL A 105 -8.70 -35.22 0.87
C VAL A 105 -7.26 -35.12 0.34
N ASP A 106 -7.09 -35.12 -0.98
CA ASP A 106 -5.79 -34.90 -1.60
C ASP A 106 -5.47 -33.39 -1.70
N ASN A 107 -4.25 -33.04 -2.15
CA ASN A 107 -3.83 -31.65 -2.27
C ASN A 107 -4.06 -31.09 -3.68
N LYS A 108 -5.09 -31.53 -4.36
CA LYS A 108 -5.42 -31.10 -5.71
C LYS A 108 -6.79 -30.41 -5.71
N LEU A 109 -6.97 -29.54 -6.68
CA LEU A 109 -8.15 -28.70 -6.87
C LEU A 109 -8.66 -28.96 -8.27
N GLN A 110 -9.72 -29.74 -8.38
CA GLN A 110 -10.31 -30.05 -9.67
C GLN A 110 -10.97 -28.82 -10.29
N THR A 111 -10.72 -28.58 -11.58
CA THR A 111 -11.26 -27.43 -12.32
C THR A 111 -12.05 -27.85 -13.55
N LYS A 112 -12.88 -26.93 -14.05
CA LYS A 112 -13.66 -27.10 -15.29
C LYS A 112 -12.94 -26.67 -16.56
N LEU A 113 -11.61 -26.52 -16.53
CA LEU A 113 -10.83 -26.00 -17.64
C LEU A 113 -9.91 -27.09 -18.19
N GLU A 114 -9.77 -27.13 -19.52
CA GLU A 114 -8.71 -27.91 -20.18
C GLU A 114 -7.33 -27.39 -19.78
N ALA A 115 -6.29 -28.23 -19.87
CA ALA A 115 -4.94 -27.91 -19.41
C ALA A 115 -4.37 -26.60 -19.98
N SER A 116 -4.54 -26.35 -21.28
CA SER A 116 -4.05 -25.14 -21.95
C SER A 116 -4.73 -23.86 -21.45
N ASN A 117 -6.06 -23.90 -21.33
CA ASN A 117 -6.90 -22.80 -20.85
C ASN A 117 -6.69 -22.54 -19.35
N LEU A 118 -6.56 -23.59 -18.56
CA LEU A 118 -6.24 -23.51 -17.13
C LEU A 118 -4.89 -22.82 -16.93
N HIS A 119 -3.87 -23.24 -17.69
CA HIS A 119 -2.54 -22.63 -17.61
C HIS A 119 -2.56 -21.14 -17.96
N ALA A 120 -3.19 -20.77 -19.07
CA ALA A 120 -3.30 -19.36 -19.50
C ALA A 120 -4.07 -18.51 -18.48
N ARG A 121 -5.12 -19.07 -17.86
CA ARG A 121 -5.91 -18.39 -16.83
C ARG A 121 -5.13 -18.19 -15.55
N LEU A 122 -4.46 -19.23 -15.05
CA LEU A 122 -3.60 -19.15 -13.86
C LEU A 122 -2.45 -18.16 -14.05
N LEU A 123 -1.81 -18.15 -15.22
CA LEU A 123 -0.77 -17.17 -15.55
C LEU A 123 -1.31 -15.74 -15.53
N THR A 124 -2.52 -15.52 -16.08
CA THR A 124 -3.17 -14.21 -16.04
C THR A 124 -3.46 -13.77 -14.61
N ILE A 125 -4.02 -14.66 -13.79
CA ILE A 125 -4.34 -14.38 -12.38
C ILE A 125 -3.06 -14.11 -11.60
N HIS A 126 -2.02 -14.93 -11.75
CA HIS A 126 -0.73 -14.73 -11.09
C HIS A 126 -0.12 -13.36 -11.42
N ASN A 127 -0.07 -12.99 -12.70
CA ASN A 127 0.46 -11.69 -13.12
C ASN A 127 -0.38 -10.53 -12.57
N SER A 128 -1.72 -10.63 -12.64
CA SER A 128 -2.59 -9.58 -12.08
C SER A 128 -2.47 -9.45 -10.56
N ALA A 129 -2.39 -10.57 -9.82
CA ALA A 129 -2.20 -10.57 -8.37
C ALA A 129 -0.90 -9.85 -8.00
N ARG A 130 0.20 -10.21 -8.67
CA ARG A 130 1.50 -9.55 -8.49
C ARG A 130 1.43 -8.06 -8.78
N THR A 131 0.77 -7.65 -9.86
CA THR A 131 0.58 -6.23 -10.18
C THR A 131 -0.21 -5.49 -9.09
N PHE A 132 -1.26 -6.08 -8.52
CA PHE A 132 -1.99 -5.44 -7.42
C PHE A 132 -1.10 -5.20 -6.19
N ILE A 133 -0.22 -6.16 -5.87
CA ILE A 133 0.71 -6.02 -4.75
C ILE A 133 1.79 -4.97 -5.07
N GLU A 134 2.42 -5.03 -6.24
CA GLU A 134 3.51 -4.12 -6.62
C GLU A 134 3.04 -2.66 -6.76
N GLU A 135 1.86 -2.45 -7.37
CA GLU A 135 1.34 -1.12 -7.70
C GLU A 135 0.41 -0.53 -6.66
N GLN A 136 -0.31 -1.34 -5.88
CA GLN A 136 -1.30 -0.88 -4.91
C GLN A 136 -1.03 -1.36 -3.47
N GLY A 137 -0.05 -2.24 -3.27
CA GLY A 137 0.30 -2.78 -1.95
C GLY A 137 -0.77 -3.69 -1.33
N VAL A 138 -1.79 -4.09 -2.09
CA VAL A 138 -2.94 -4.84 -1.58
C VAL A 138 -3.02 -6.24 -2.19
N ASN A 139 -3.27 -7.23 -1.33
CA ASN A 139 -3.62 -8.57 -1.76
C ASN A 139 -5.12 -8.64 -2.07
N LEU A 140 -5.44 -8.80 -3.35
CA LEU A 140 -6.82 -8.90 -3.83
C LEU A 140 -7.21 -10.33 -4.23
N LEU A 141 -6.29 -11.30 -4.17
CA LEU A 141 -6.56 -12.67 -4.60
C LEU A 141 -7.10 -13.49 -3.43
N TYR A 142 -8.34 -13.96 -3.58
CA TYR A 142 -8.98 -14.80 -2.56
C TYR A 142 -9.55 -16.07 -3.17
N LEU A 143 -9.52 -17.13 -2.37
CA LEU A 143 -10.34 -18.31 -2.57
C LEU A 143 -11.65 -18.13 -1.81
N ALA A 144 -12.74 -17.96 -2.55
CA ALA A 144 -14.08 -17.89 -1.98
C ALA A 144 -14.61 -19.30 -1.71
N LEU A 145 -15.01 -19.57 -0.47
CA LEU A 145 -15.67 -20.81 -0.05
C LEU A 145 -17.13 -20.54 0.28
N GLY A 146 -18.01 -21.27 -0.39
CA GLY A 146 -19.45 -21.15 -0.22
C GLY A 146 -20.02 -19.88 -0.82
N PHE A 147 -21.17 -20.00 -1.48
CA PHE A 147 -21.91 -18.87 -2.02
C PHE A 147 -23.35 -18.88 -1.52
N ILE A 148 -23.94 -17.71 -1.41
CA ILE A 148 -25.38 -17.58 -1.27
C ILE A 148 -26.01 -17.13 -2.58
N ASN A 149 -27.05 -17.86 -2.98
CA ASN A 149 -27.99 -17.49 -4.02
C ASN A 149 -29.14 -16.69 -3.39
N TRP A 150 -29.31 -15.44 -3.80
CA TRP A 150 -30.31 -14.52 -3.23
C TRP A 150 -31.01 -13.69 -4.31
N TYR A 151 -32.12 -13.06 -3.94
CA TYR A 151 -32.98 -12.27 -4.83
C TYR A 151 -33.29 -10.90 -4.22
N GLU A 152 -33.27 -9.85 -5.04
CA GLU A 152 -33.52 -8.46 -4.59
C GLU A 152 -34.96 -8.23 -4.09
N SER A 153 -35.92 -8.99 -4.63
CA SER A 153 -37.33 -8.93 -4.25
C SER A 153 -37.99 -10.26 -4.60
N GLU A 154 -39.18 -10.51 -4.03
CA GLU A 154 -39.98 -11.70 -4.37
C GLU A 154 -40.38 -11.74 -5.85
N SER A 155 -40.56 -10.57 -6.46
CA SER A 155 -40.88 -10.39 -7.88
C SER A 155 -39.68 -10.48 -8.83
N SER A 156 -38.44 -10.59 -8.31
CA SER A 156 -37.26 -10.66 -9.16
C SER A 156 -37.02 -12.09 -9.65
N ASP A 157 -36.82 -12.25 -10.95
CA ASP A 157 -36.41 -13.54 -11.53
C ASP A 157 -34.90 -13.70 -11.61
N LYS A 158 -34.14 -12.64 -11.30
CA LYS A 158 -32.68 -12.65 -11.44
C LYS A 158 -32.01 -13.08 -10.13
N ILE A 159 -31.45 -14.28 -10.15
CA ILE A 159 -30.57 -14.79 -9.09
C ILE A 159 -29.31 -13.92 -8.97
N ARG A 160 -28.92 -13.64 -7.74
CA ARG A 160 -27.68 -12.98 -7.35
C ARG A 160 -26.84 -13.96 -6.56
N LYS A 161 -25.53 -13.96 -6.80
CA LYS A 161 -24.59 -14.81 -6.08
C LYS A 161 -23.65 -13.96 -5.25
N ALA A 162 -23.36 -14.33 -4.02
CA ALA A 162 -22.36 -13.65 -3.20
C ALA A 162 -21.50 -14.67 -2.46
N PRO A 163 -20.17 -14.50 -2.39
CA PRO A 163 -19.32 -15.38 -1.61
C PRO A 163 -19.61 -15.23 -0.12
N LEU A 164 -19.41 -16.27 0.68
CA LEU A 164 -19.63 -16.23 2.13
C LEU A 164 -18.32 -16.08 2.91
N LEU A 165 -17.34 -16.92 2.62
CA LEU A 165 -16.01 -16.91 3.24
C LEU A 165 -14.94 -16.64 2.18
N LEU A 166 -13.93 -15.85 2.52
CA LEU A 166 -12.86 -15.43 1.60
C LEU A 166 -11.50 -15.64 2.26
N ILE A 167 -10.76 -16.63 1.74
CA ILE A 167 -9.42 -16.97 2.22
C ILE A 167 -8.39 -16.22 1.36
N PRO A 168 -7.52 -15.38 1.95
CA PRO A 168 -6.46 -14.72 1.20
C PRO A 168 -5.41 -15.73 0.78
N VAL A 169 -5.11 -15.77 -0.52
CA VAL A 169 -4.25 -16.82 -1.11
C VAL A 169 -3.25 -16.23 -2.08
N GLU A 170 -2.14 -16.94 -2.26
CA GLU A 170 -1.11 -16.63 -3.24
C GLU A 170 -0.98 -17.75 -4.27
N LEU A 171 -0.73 -17.38 -5.52
CA LEU A 171 -0.36 -18.32 -6.58
C LEU A 171 1.15 -18.34 -6.75
N ASN A 172 1.77 -19.43 -6.30
CA ASN A 172 3.19 -19.65 -6.38
C ASN A 172 3.57 -20.52 -7.59
N ARG A 173 4.72 -20.23 -8.20
CA ARG A 173 5.26 -21.00 -9.33
C ARG A 173 6.76 -21.19 -9.18
N SER A 174 7.17 -22.37 -8.72
CA SER A 174 8.58 -22.73 -8.53
C SER A 174 9.32 -22.94 -9.85
N SER A 175 8.65 -23.47 -10.88
CA SER A 175 9.22 -23.60 -12.22
C SER A 175 8.14 -23.62 -13.30
N VAL A 176 8.55 -23.47 -14.58
CA VAL A 176 7.61 -23.58 -15.69
C VAL A 176 6.93 -24.97 -15.74
N LYS A 177 7.65 -26.01 -15.30
CA LYS A 177 7.26 -27.42 -15.38
C LYS A 177 6.38 -27.91 -14.22
N GLU A 178 6.52 -27.34 -13.02
CA GLU A 178 5.81 -27.82 -11.82
C GLU A 178 4.36 -27.31 -11.68
N GLY A 179 3.92 -26.44 -12.59
CA GLY A 179 2.59 -25.84 -12.53
C GLY A 179 2.47 -24.75 -11.46
N PHE A 180 1.28 -24.15 -11.35
CA PHE A 180 0.98 -23.22 -10.27
C PHE A 180 0.46 -23.97 -9.05
N LYS A 181 0.84 -23.49 -7.87
CA LYS A 181 0.34 -23.95 -6.59
C LYS A 181 -0.35 -22.81 -5.86
N LEU A 182 -1.39 -23.14 -5.10
CA LEU A 182 -2.11 -22.22 -4.23
C LEU A 182 -1.62 -22.41 -2.78
N SER A 183 -1.32 -21.32 -2.10
CA SER A 183 -0.97 -21.30 -0.68
C SER A 183 -1.80 -20.25 0.05
N TYR A 184 -2.15 -20.51 1.31
CA TYR A 184 -2.71 -19.51 2.20
C TYR A 184 -1.63 -18.48 2.58
N THR A 185 -1.95 -17.19 2.59
CA THR A 185 -0.97 -16.14 2.91
C THR A 185 -0.68 -16.02 4.41
N GLY A 186 -1.54 -16.60 5.26
CA GLY A 186 -1.49 -16.41 6.71
C GLY A 186 -2.18 -15.12 7.18
N GLU A 187 -2.74 -14.32 6.26
CA GLU A 187 -3.56 -13.14 6.58
C GLU A 187 -4.95 -13.56 7.06
N ASP A 188 -5.60 -12.72 7.86
CA ASP A 188 -6.92 -13.03 8.43
C ASP A 188 -7.96 -13.41 7.37
N ILE A 189 -8.70 -14.49 7.64
CA ILE A 189 -9.75 -15.00 6.75
C ILE A 189 -11.01 -14.17 6.93
N GLY A 190 -11.43 -13.47 5.88
CA GLY A 190 -12.59 -12.59 5.94
C GLY A 190 -13.91 -13.31 5.68
N TYR A 191 -14.96 -12.91 6.40
CA TYR A 191 -16.33 -13.10 5.93
C TYR A 191 -16.73 -11.94 5.01
N ASN A 192 -17.75 -12.17 4.20
CA ASN A 192 -18.25 -11.14 3.29
C ASN A 192 -19.06 -10.05 4.03
N LEU A 193 -18.34 -9.08 4.53
CA LEU A 193 -18.89 -7.98 5.31
C LEU A 193 -19.80 -7.03 4.49
N SER A 194 -19.56 -6.86 3.18
CA SER A 194 -20.47 -6.10 2.31
C SER A 194 -21.84 -6.76 2.20
N LEU A 195 -21.87 -8.09 2.11
CA LEU A 195 -23.10 -8.88 2.11
C LEU A 195 -23.82 -8.79 3.46
N TYR A 196 -23.08 -8.90 4.56
CA TYR A 196 -23.62 -8.73 5.92
C TYR A 196 -24.38 -7.41 6.06
N GLU A 197 -23.77 -6.28 5.68
CA GLU A 197 -24.44 -4.97 5.75
C GLU A 197 -25.63 -4.87 4.79
N LYS A 198 -25.48 -5.37 3.55
CA LYS A 198 -26.58 -5.37 2.57
C LYS A 198 -27.80 -6.09 3.13
N PHE A 199 -27.58 -7.24 3.77
CA PHE A 199 -28.65 -8.06 4.32
C PHE A 199 -29.28 -7.47 5.58
N SER A 200 -28.45 -6.88 6.44
CA SER A 200 -28.93 -6.16 7.62
C SER A 200 -29.81 -4.97 7.22
N ASN A 201 -29.37 -4.16 6.25
CA ASN A 201 -30.06 -2.94 5.84
C ASN A 201 -31.34 -3.18 5.02
N ASP A 202 -31.28 -4.09 4.04
CA ASP A 202 -32.37 -4.25 3.08
C ASP A 202 -33.38 -5.34 3.48
N PHE A 203 -32.92 -6.36 4.22
CA PHE A 203 -33.71 -7.55 4.53
C PHE A 203 -33.88 -7.82 6.02
N ASN A 204 -33.24 -7.02 6.90
CA ASN A 204 -33.19 -7.24 8.35
C ASN A 204 -32.70 -8.64 8.72
N ILE A 205 -31.78 -9.19 7.92
CA ILE A 205 -31.13 -10.48 8.12
C ILE A 205 -29.73 -10.22 8.68
N LYS A 206 -29.41 -10.80 9.84
CA LYS A 206 -28.09 -10.68 10.46
C LYS A 206 -27.32 -11.98 10.26
N LEU A 207 -26.41 -11.98 9.29
CA LEU A 207 -25.52 -13.12 9.07
C LEU A 207 -24.55 -13.28 10.24
N PRO A 208 -24.00 -14.47 10.53
CA PRO A 208 -22.96 -14.63 11.54
C PRO A 208 -21.70 -13.84 11.17
N ALA A 209 -21.10 -13.15 12.15
CA ALA A 209 -19.81 -12.49 12.00
C ALA A 209 -18.68 -13.44 12.44
N LEU A 210 -17.52 -13.38 11.78
CA LEU A 210 -16.33 -14.11 12.22
C LEU A 210 -15.49 -13.19 13.12
N GLU A 211 -15.61 -13.39 14.43
CA GLU A 211 -14.84 -12.62 15.43
C GLU A 211 -13.48 -13.27 15.75
N HIS A 212 -13.37 -14.60 15.58
CA HIS A 212 -12.16 -15.37 15.88
C HIS A 212 -11.79 -16.28 14.71
N PHE A 213 -10.68 -15.97 14.04
CA PHE A 213 -10.27 -16.66 12.82
C PHE A 213 -9.52 -17.99 13.06
N ASP A 214 -8.97 -18.19 14.26
CA ASP A 214 -8.11 -19.32 14.60
C ASP A 214 -8.88 -20.64 14.87
N GLU A 215 -10.22 -20.59 15.03
CA GLU A 215 -11.07 -21.74 15.37
C GLU A 215 -12.36 -21.82 14.51
N ILE A 216 -12.28 -21.47 13.22
CA ILE A 216 -13.47 -21.50 12.36
C ILE A 216 -13.88 -22.95 12.07
N ASN A 217 -15.02 -23.37 12.60
CA ASN A 217 -15.73 -24.54 12.10
C ASN A 217 -16.59 -24.15 10.90
N LEU A 218 -16.10 -24.40 9.69
CA LEU A 218 -16.76 -23.98 8.46
C LEU A 218 -18.15 -24.60 8.27
N ALA A 219 -18.36 -25.84 8.72
CA ALA A 219 -19.66 -26.49 8.66
C ALA A 219 -20.69 -25.80 9.57
N SER A 220 -20.29 -25.42 10.80
CA SER A 220 -21.14 -24.64 11.72
C SER A 220 -21.49 -23.28 11.13
N TYR A 221 -20.51 -22.58 10.57
CA TYR A 221 -20.74 -21.28 9.94
C TYR A 221 -21.78 -21.34 8.82
N PHE A 222 -21.72 -22.36 7.94
CA PHE A 222 -22.74 -22.52 6.90
C PHE A 222 -24.12 -22.84 7.49
N ASN A 223 -24.21 -23.67 8.54
CA ASN A 223 -25.48 -23.93 9.21
C ASN A 223 -26.09 -22.63 9.76
N GLU A 224 -25.29 -21.81 10.44
CA GLU A 224 -25.74 -20.53 10.99
C GLU A 224 -26.22 -19.56 9.90
N VAL A 225 -25.53 -19.49 8.76
CA VAL A 225 -25.99 -18.68 7.60
C VAL A 225 -27.31 -19.21 7.06
N GLU A 226 -27.46 -20.52 6.91
CA GLU A 226 -28.69 -21.15 6.41
C GLU A 226 -29.88 -20.89 7.34
N GLU A 227 -29.68 -20.97 8.66
CA GLU A 227 -30.71 -20.65 9.66
C GLU A 227 -31.27 -19.23 9.49
N GLN A 228 -30.42 -18.26 9.18
CA GLN A 228 -30.83 -16.86 8.99
C GLN A 228 -31.67 -16.64 7.72
N ILE A 229 -31.64 -17.58 6.77
CA ILE A 229 -32.35 -17.47 5.50
C ILE A 229 -33.49 -18.49 5.35
N LEU A 230 -33.80 -19.29 6.37
CA LEU A 230 -34.87 -20.31 6.33
C LEU A 230 -36.22 -19.75 5.84
N ASN A 231 -36.55 -18.50 6.20
CA ASN A 231 -37.79 -17.84 5.80
C ASN A 231 -37.77 -17.29 4.35
N LYS A 232 -36.71 -17.55 3.58
CA LYS A 232 -36.55 -17.11 2.19
C LYS A 232 -36.56 -18.33 1.27
N GLU A 233 -37.75 -18.76 0.84
CA GLU A 233 -37.96 -20.01 0.09
C GLU A 233 -37.08 -20.20 -1.16
N ARG A 234 -36.67 -19.11 -1.81
CA ARG A 234 -35.86 -19.14 -3.04
C ARG A 234 -34.37 -19.01 -2.78
N TRP A 235 -33.95 -18.63 -1.58
CA TRP A 235 -32.56 -18.40 -1.27
C TRP A 235 -31.91 -19.71 -0.86
N ALA A 236 -30.66 -19.91 -1.23
CA ALA A 236 -29.94 -21.15 -0.95
C ALA A 236 -28.46 -20.88 -0.73
N VAL A 237 -27.85 -21.66 0.17
CA VAL A 237 -26.40 -21.67 0.35
C VAL A 237 -25.81 -22.83 -0.45
N GLU A 238 -24.94 -22.49 -1.39
CA GLU A 238 -24.13 -23.42 -2.15
C GLU A 238 -22.82 -23.64 -1.40
N ARG A 239 -22.81 -24.52 -0.39
CA ARG A 239 -21.68 -24.73 0.53
C ARG A 239 -20.36 -25.04 -0.19
N ASN A 240 -20.43 -25.75 -1.30
CA ASN A 240 -19.28 -26.22 -2.08
C ASN A 240 -19.11 -25.49 -3.42
N GLU A 241 -19.75 -24.32 -3.61
CA GLU A 241 -19.37 -23.42 -4.70
C GLU A 241 -18.07 -22.72 -4.31
N ILE A 242 -16.98 -23.02 -5.03
CA ILE A 242 -15.64 -22.57 -4.69
C ILE A 242 -15.02 -21.84 -5.88
N VAL A 243 -14.53 -20.63 -5.66
CA VAL A 243 -14.01 -19.78 -6.74
C VAL A 243 -12.76 -19.04 -6.33
N LEU A 244 -11.69 -19.20 -7.11
CA LEU A 244 -10.51 -18.34 -7.04
C LEU A 244 -10.73 -17.09 -7.90
N SER A 245 -10.74 -15.91 -7.28
CA SER A 245 -10.89 -14.64 -8.01
C SER A 245 -10.41 -13.44 -7.21
N PHE A 246 -10.56 -12.25 -7.81
CA PHE A 246 -10.18 -10.99 -7.20
C PHE A 246 -11.35 -10.33 -6.48
N PHE A 247 -11.17 -10.06 -5.19
CA PHE A 247 -12.14 -9.39 -4.32
C PHE A 247 -11.48 -8.19 -3.64
N SER A 248 -12.15 -7.04 -3.64
CA SER A 248 -11.63 -5.81 -3.07
C SER A 248 -12.36 -5.50 -1.76
N PHE A 249 -11.70 -5.80 -0.64
CA PHE A 249 -12.20 -5.55 0.72
C PHE A 249 -11.86 -4.16 1.26
N GLY A 250 -10.75 -3.57 0.81
CA GLY A 250 -10.16 -2.40 1.45
C GLY A 250 -11.13 -1.24 1.67
N LYS A 251 -12.03 -0.99 0.71
CA LYS A 251 -13.01 0.10 0.83
C LYS A 251 -13.95 -0.07 2.02
N PHE A 252 -14.38 -1.29 2.32
CA PHE A 252 -15.31 -1.51 3.40
C PHE A 252 -14.61 -1.47 4.77
N LEU A 253 -13.38 -2.00 4.88
CA LEU A 253 -12.58 -1.83 6.11
C LEU A 253 -12.33 -0.35 6.39
N MET A 254 -11.92 0.42 5.38
CA MET A 254 -11.81 1.88 5.48
C MET A 254 -13.13 2.54 5.91
N TYR A 255 -14.27 2.06 5.43
CA TYR A 255 -15.58 2.56 5.87
C TYR A 255 -15.79 2.37 7.38
N LYS A 256 -15.45 1.20 7.92
CA LYS A 256 -15.50 0.94 9.38
C LYS A 256 -14.48 1.78 10.14
N ASP A 257 -13.22 1.80 9.70
CA ASP A 257 -12.14 2.52 10.38
C ASP A 257 -12.39 4.03 10.45
N LEU A 258 -13.08 4.57 9.45
CA LEU A 258 -13.44 5.99 9.40
C LEU A 258 -14.71 6.33 10.20
N ASP A 259 -15.24 5.42 11.02
CA ASP A 259 -16.42 5.73 11.85
C ASP A 259 -16.19 6.92 12.78
N PRO A 260 -17.01 8.00 12.72
CA PRO A 260 -16.92 9.13 13.63
C PRO A 260 -16.90 8.73 15.11
N ILE A 261 -17.49 7.58 15.47
CA ILE A 261 -17.45 7.04 16.84
C ILE A 261 -15.99 6.82 17.30
N HIS A 262 -15.09 6.40 16.41
CA HIS A 262 -13.68 6.23 16.70
C HIS A 262 -12.92 7.55 16.94
N PHE A 263 -13.54 8.70 16.67
CA PHE A 263 -12.94 10.04 16.79
C PHE A 263 -13.63 10.89 17.87
N THR A 264 -14.25 10.26 18.88
CA THR A 264 -15.03 10.97 19.91
C THR A 264 -14.24 11.35 21.17
N GLN A 265 -14.18 12.67 21.40
CA GLN A 265 -14.10 13.47 22.65
C GLN A 265 -13.06 13.23 23.76
N GLU A 266 -12.20 12.21 23.75
CA GLU A 266 -11.07 12.14 24.72
C GLU A 266 -9.70 12.44 24.10
N ASP A 267 -9.60 12.42 22.78
CA ASP A 267 -8.39 12.77 22.04
C ASP A 267 -8.53 14.19 21.43
N GLU A 268 -8.14 15.22 22.19
CA GLU A 268 -7.70 16.53 21.66
C GLU A 268 -6.40 16.40 20.83
N ASP A 269 -6.26 15.27 20.12
CA ASP A 269 -5.05 14.80 19.49
C ASP A 269 -4.84 15.50 18.13
N GLU A 270 -3.58 15.60 17.72
CA GLU A 270 -3.21 16.22 16.44
C GLU A 270 -3.88 15.51 15.24
N SER A 271 -4.18 14.23 15.37
CA SER A 271 -4.92 13.42 14.39
C SER A 271 -6.28 14.03 14.03
N THR A 272 -7.06 14.43 15.03
CA THR A 272 -8.36 15.11 14.86
C THR A 272 -8.20 16.45 14.13
N LYS A 273 -7.12 17.20 14.42
CA LYS A 273 -6.82 18.49 13.75
C LYS A 273 -6.41 18.28 12.30
N ILE A 274 -5.57 17.30 12.00
CA ILE A 274 -5.15 16.96 10.63
C ILE A 274 -6.38 16.59 9.77
N LEU A 275 -7.29 15.77 10.30
CA LEU A 275 -8.53 15.41 9.61
C LEU A 275 -9.43 16.62 9.36
N GLU A 276 -9.58 17.52 10.33
CA GLU A 276 -10.32 18.78 10.15
C GLU A 276 -9.68 19.68 9.08
N HIS A 277 -8.36 19.78 9.04
CA HIS A 277 -7.64 20.50 7.99
C HIS A 277 -7.85 19.85 6.61
N LEU A 278 -7.78 18.52 6.52
CA LEU A 278 -7.96 17.79 5.28
C LEU A 278 -9.40 17.93 4.72
N LEU A 279 -10.42 17.88 5.58
CA LEU A 279 -11.82 17.85 5.18
C LEU A 279 -12.48 19.23 5.08
N SER A 280 -12.05 20.21 5.88
CA SER A 280 -12.74 21.50 5.97
C SER A 280 -11.91 22.68 5.48
N TYR A 281 -10.76 22.94 6.11
CA TYR A 281 -10.11 24.25 6.03
C TYR A 281 -8.85 24.32 5.17
N GLY A 282 -8.35 23.17 4.70
CA GLY A 282 -7.00 23.04 4.16
C GLY A 282 -5.93 23.19 5.23
N PHE A 283 -4.69 22.88 4.87
CA PHE A 283 -3.52 23.21 5.68
C PHE A 283 -3.20 24.69 5.44
N LYS A 284 -3.45 25.54 6.43
CA LYS A 284 -2.95 26.93 6.41
C LYS A 284 -1.48 26.91 6.79
N ASP A 285 -0.71 27.84 6.22
CA ASP A 285 0.70 28.03 6.57
C ASP A 285 0.83 28.19 8.10
N THR A 286 1.44 27.19 8.71
CA THR A 286 1.66 27.12 10.15
C THR A 286 2.99 27.79 10.50
N ILE A 287 3.17 28.04 11.80
CA ILE A 287 4.12 28.95 12.41
C ILE A 287 5.52 28.89 11.77
N GLY A 288 6.01 30.05 11.31
CA GLY A 288 7.42 30.24 10.98
C GLY A 288 7.93 29.45 9.77
N GLN A 289 7.07 29.20 8.76
CA GLN A 289 7.55 28.76 7.45
C GLN A 289 8.67 29.69 7.00
N SER A 290 9.82 29.10 6.75
CA SER A 290 10.95 29.89 6.28
C SER A 290 10.69 30.27 4.81
N SER A 291 11.07 31.49 4.39
CA SER A 291 10.86 32.02 3.03
C SER A 291 12.03 31.68 2.10
N ASP A 292 11.86 31.54 0.79
CA ASP A 292 12.98 31.23 -0.15
C ASP A 292 14.17 32.21 -0.07
N GLU A 293 13.98 33.35 0.58
CA GLU A 293 14.97 34.38 0.85
C GLU A 293 15.71 34.21 2.19
N ASP A 294 15.28 33.29 3.05
CA ASP A 294 15.87 33.07 4.38
C ASP A 294 17.23 32.36 4.28
N HIS A 295 18.25 32.95 4.90
CA HIS A 295 19.54 32.31 5.09
C HIS A 295 19.46 31.25 6.21
N LEU A 296 19.12 30.01 5.86
CA LEU A 296 18.92 28.89 6.80
C LEU A 296 20.08 28.73 7.80
N ASP A 297 21.32 28.91 7.34
CA ASP A 297 22.52 28.78 8.17
C ASP A 297 22.63 29.82 9.30
N GLU A 298 21.92 30.95 9.19
CA GLU A 298 21.84 31.97 10.25
C GLU A 298 20.76 31.63 11.29
N LEU A 299 19.80 30.79 10.92
CA LEU A 299 18.63 30.44 11.73
C LEU A 299 18.80 29.12 12.47
N ILE A 300 19.78 28.29 12.07
CA ILE A 300 19.89 26.89 12.48
C ILE A 300 21.35 26.57 12.82
N GLN A 301 21.58 25.93 13.96
CA GLN A 301 22.90 25.41 14.32
C GLN A 301 23.15 24.05 13.66
N PRO A 302 24.40 23.67 13.30
CA PRO A 302 24.67 22.41 12.61
C PRO A 302 24.23 21.14 13.36
N ASN A 303 24.02 21.23 14.69
CA ASN A 303 23.54 20.13 15.51
C ASN A 303 22.00 20.04 15.63
N GLU A 304 21.26 21.02 15.12
CA GLU A 304 19.80 21.05 15.22
C GLU A 304 19.14 20.20 14.13
N ILE A 305 19.79 20.00 12.98
CA ILE A 305 19.29 19.13 11.91
C ILE A 305 20.31 18.04 11.63
N LEU A 306 19.87 16.78 11.75
CA LEU A 306 20.69 15.62 11.52
C LEU A 306 20.33 14.98 10.17
N THR A 307 21.03 15.41 9.12
CA THR A 307 20.95 14.80 7.79
C THR A 307 21.98 13.67 7.66
N VAL A 308 21.53 12.54 7.10
CA VAL A 308 22.36 11.34 6.86
C VAL A 308 22.68 11.14 5.38
N LEU A 309 22.04 11.93 4.52
CA LEU A 309 22.29 12.06 3.09
C LEU A 309 22.37 13.54 2.73
N ASP A 310 23.01 13.84 1.59
CA ASP A 310 23.07 15.22 1.08
C ASP A 310 21.67 15.85 0.98
N SER A 311 21.59 17.16 1.12
CA SER A 311 20.32 17.88 1.05
C SER A 311 20.58 19.26 0.47
N ASP A 312 19.83 19.61 -0.58
CA ASP A 312 19.84 20.98 -1.08
C ASP A 312 19.04 21.91 -0.14
N SER A 313 19.08 23.23 -0.39
CA SER A 313 18.41 24.22 0.45
C SER A 313 16.89 23.98 0.58
N SER A 314 16.23 23.56 -0.49
CA SER A 314 14.78 23.30 -0.49
C SER A 314 14.42 22.07 0.33
N GLN A 315 15.23 21.01 0.24
CA GLN A 315 15.07 19.79 1.02
C GLN A 315 15.37 20.03 2.51
N THR A 316 16.42 20.81 2.82
CA THR A 316 16.80 21.16 4.20
C THR A 316 15.73 22.00 4.87
N ARG A 317 15.14 22.96 4.15
CA ARG A 317 13.96 23.69 4.62
C ARG A 317 12.82 22.75 4.98
N ALA A 318 12.47 21.82 4.10
CA ALA A 318 11.36 20.91 4.34
C ALA A 318 11.61 20.07 5.61
N ILE A 319 12.85 19.64 5.84
CA ILE A 319 13.25 18.94 7.06
C ILE A 319 13.07 19.82 8.29
N LEU A 320 13.53 21.08 8.24
CA LEU A 320 13.36 22.04 9.34
C LEU A 320 11.89 22.29 9.69
N ASP A 321 11.05 22.50 8.68
CA ASP A 321 9.63 22.79 8.88
C ASP A 321 8.92 21.59 9.52
N VAL A 322 9.23 20.35 9.09
CA VAL A 322 8.72 19.15 9.77
C VAL A 322 9.26 19.05 11.20
N LYS A 323 10.54 19.37 11.43
CA LYS A 323 11.14 19.35 12.77
C LYS A 323 10.44 20.32 13.73
N ARG A 324 10.00 21.49 13.21
CA ARG A 324 9.18 22.49 13.93
C ARG A 324 7.74 22.04 14.19
N GLY A 325 7.32 20.87 13.68
CA GLY A 325 5.98 20.32 13.85
C GLY A 325 4.99 20.75 12.76
N ASN A 326 5.46 21.32 11.65
CA ASN A 326 4.58 21.73 10.56
C ASN A 326 4.16 20.54 9.68
N ASN A 327 2.89 20.55 9.25
CA ASN A 327 2.36 19.60 8.27
C ASN A 327 2.64 20.12 6.85
N LEU A 328 3.28 19.32 6.00
CA LEU A 328 3.76 19.78 4.68
C LEU A 328 3.30 18.88 3.54
N ILE A 329 3.09 19.50 2.38
CA ILE A 329 2.95 18.82 1.09
C ILE A 329 4.19 19.13 0.27
N ILE A 330 5.04 18.11 0.05
CA ILE A 330 6.26 18.25 -0.74
C ILE A 330 5.99 17.76 -2.16
N GLN A 331 6.13 18.66 -3.13
CA GLN A 331 6.02 18.33 -4.56
C GLN A 331 7.38 18.45 -5.23
N GLY A 332 7.71 17.48 -6.09
CA GLY A 332 8.96 17.51 -6.85
C GLY A 332 8.87 16.65 -8.10
N PRO A 333 9.42 17.09 -9.24
CA PRO A 333 9.55 16.26 -10.45
C PRO A 333 10.26 14.91 -10.20
N PRO A 334 10.17 13.94 -11.11
CA PRO A 334 10.97 12.73 -11.05
C PRO A 334 12.47 13.05 -10.98
N GLY A 335 13.21 12.38 -10.09
CA GLY A 335 14.66 12.57 -9.94
C GLY A 335 15.10 13.67 -8.96
N THR A 336 14.20 14.45 -8.37
CA THR A 336 14.56 15.55 -7.43
C THR A 336 14.83 15.12 -5.99
N GLY A 337 15.31 13.90 -5.77
CA GLY A 337 15.72 13.47 -4.43
C GLY A 337 14.61 13.24 -3.40
N LYS A 338 13.32 13.12 -3.77
CA LYS A 338 12.22 12.92 -2.80
C LYS A 338 12.46 11.81 -1.77
N SER A 339 12.91 10.64 -2.22
CA SER A 339 13.22 9.52 -1.31
C SER A 339 14.40 9.80 -0.38
N GLN A 340 15.33 10.67 -0.81
CA GLN A 340 16.45 11.14 0.00
C GLN A 340 15.98 12.11 1.08
N THR A 341 15.09 13.05 0.74
CA THR A 341 14.42 13.92 1.72
C THR A 341 13.64 13.09 2.75
N ILE A 342 12.87 12.08 2.31
CA ILE A 342 12.15 11.16 3.21
C ILE A 342 13.11 10.43 4.15
N THR A 343 14.24 9.94 3.63
CA THR A 343 15.24 9.22 4.45
C THR A 343 15.83 10.15 5.51
N ASN A 344 16.15 11.40 5.16
CA ASN A 344 16.65 12.39 6.11
C ASN A 344 15.60 12.75 7.17
N LEU A 345 14.33 12.94 6.78
CA LEU A 345 13.22 13.16 7.72
C LEU A 345 13.08 12.04 8.74
N ILE A 346 13.13 10.78 8.28
CA ILE A 346 13.07 9.60 9.16
C ILE A 346 14.28 9.59 10.10
N ALA A 347 15.49 9.81 9.58
CA ALA A 347 16.71 9.80 10.38
C ALA A 347 16.72 10.89 11.46
N ASP A 348 16.33 12.12 11.13
CA ASP A 348 16.24 13.24 12.07
C ASP A 348 15.21 12.96 13.17
N ALA A 349 14.02 12.46 12.80
CA ALA A 349 13.00 12.07 13.76
C ALA A 349 13.45 10.92 14.69
N LEU A 350 14.17 9.93 14.16
CA LEU A 350 14.75 8.85 14.95
C LEU A 350 15.81 9.36 15.93
N ALA A 351 16.63 10.33 15.51
CA ALA A 351 17.63 10.96 16.38
C ALA A 351 16.98 11.73 17.55
N ASP A 352 15.83 12.35 17.31
CA ASP A 352 14.99 12.99 18.33
C ASP A 352 14.21 11.96 19.20
N GLY A 353 14.38 10.65 18.96
CA GLY A 353 13.69 9.59 19.69
C GLY A 353 12.18 9.45 19.36
N LYS A 354 11.73 10.02 18.24
CA LYS A 354 10.33 9.96 17.80
C LYS A 354 10.03 8.62 17.13
N LYS A 355 8.75 8.24 17.12
CA LYS A 355 8.22 7.12 16.33
C LYS A 355 7.77 7.63 14.97
N VAL A 356 8.07 6.88 13.91
CA VAL A 356 7.72 7.26 12.53
C VAL A 356 6.94 6.14 11.88
N LEU A 357 5.76 6.47 11.35
CA LEU A 357 4.99 5.59 10.47
C LEU A 357 5.13 6.11 9.03
N PHE A 358 5.83 5.35 8.19
CA PHE A 358 5.97 5.66 6.78
C PHE A 358 5.00 4.82 5.95
N VAL A 359 4.08 5.49 5.26
CA VAL A 359 3.05 4.85 4.42
C VAL A 359 3.24 5.28 2.97
N ALA A 360 3.14 4.33 2.05
CA ALA A 360 3.13 4.60 0.62
C ALA A 360 2.23 3.59 -0.10
N GLU A 361 1.60 4.02 -1.20
CA GLU A 361 0.75 3.16 -2.03
C GLU A 361 1.57 2.08 -2.76
N LYS A 362 2.75 2.44 -3.25
CA LYS A 362 3.60 1.54 -4.05
C LYS A 362 4.69 0.89 -3.23
N MET A 363 4.83 -0.44 -3.36
CA MET A 363 5.90 -1.21 -2.70
C MET A 363 7.28 -0.70 -3.08
N ALA A 364 7.49 -0.34 -4.35
CA ALA A 364 8.76 0.21 -4.81
C ALA A 364 9.20 1.47 -4.04
N ALA A 365 8.26 2.31 -3.58
CA ALA A 365 8.60 3.49 -2.79
C ALA A 365 9.08 3.11 -1.38
N LEU A 366 8.44 2.12 -0.75
CA LEU A 366 8.82 1.58 0.55
C LEU A 366 10.21 0.92 0.48
N GLU A 367 10.43 0.04 -0.50
CA GLU A 367 11.70 -0.67 -0.69
C GLU A 367 12.87 0.29 -0.96
N VAL A 368 12.66 1.37 -1.72
CA VAL A 368 13.71 2.36 -1.99
C VAL A 368 14.15 3.08 -0.72
N VAL A 369 13.21 3.49 0.13
CA VAL A 369 13.53 4.18 1.40
C VAL A 369 14.17 3.20 2.38
N LYS A 370 13.63 1.99 2.50
CA LYS A 370 14.17 0.95 3.36
C LYS A 370 15.60 0.57 3.00
N ARG A 371 15.89 0.32 1.71
CA ARG A 371 17.26 0.07 1.24
C ARG A 371 18.22 1.21 1.57
N ARG A 372 17.77 2.47 1.52
CA ARG A 372 18.60 3.61 1.95
C ARG A 372 18.89 3.58 3.44
N LEU A 373 17.87 3.31 4.27
CA LEU A 373 18.05 3.15 5.72
C LEU A 373 19.00 1.97 6.04
N ASP A 374 18.88 0.84 5.33
CA ASP A 374 19.77 -0.31 5.50
C ASP A 374 21.23 0.02 5.14
N ASN A 375 21.45 0.72 4.02
CA ASN A 375 22.77 1.18 3.60
C ASN A 375 23.41 2.14 4.63
N LEU A 376 22.57 2.89 5.35
CA LEU A 376 22.97 3.78 6.44
C LEU A 376 23.03 3.07 7.80
N LYS A 377 22.75 1.77 7.85
CA LYS A 377 22.63 0.95 9.08
C LYS A 377 21.52 1.41 10.04
N LEU A 378 20.63 2.29 9.60
CA LEU A 378 19.41 2.70 10.32
C LEU A 378 18.25 1.72 10.10
N GLY A 379 18.40 0.81 9.13
CA GLY A 379 17.40 -0.19 8.81
C GLY A 379 16.95 -1.05 9.99
N VAL A 380 17.83 -1.29 10.96
CA VAL A 380 17.52 -2.05 12.18
C VAL A 380 16.49 -1.39 13.08
N ALA A 381 16.24 -0.08 12.92
CA ALA A 381 15.22 0.66 13.65
C ALA A 381 13.87 0.70 12.90
N ALA A 382 13.80 0.14 11.69
CA ALA A 382 12.60 0.12 10.86
C ALA A 382 11.97 -1.28 10.88
N LEU A 383 10.70 -1.36 11.28
CA LEU A 383 9.88 -2.56 11.16
C LEU A 383 9.07 -2.49 9.86
N GLU A 384 9.30 -3.44 8.96
CA GLU A 384 8.50 -3.58 7.74
C GLU A 384 7.19 -4.30 8.07
N LEU A 385 6.07 -3.60 7.89
CA LEU A 385 4.73 -4.18 7.96
C LEU A 385 4.17 -4.26 6.54
N HIS A 386 4.58 -5.28 5.79
CA HIS A 386 4.02 -5.55 4.47
C HIS A 386 3.04 -6.72 4.55
N SER A 387 1.83 -6.54 4.01
CA SER A 387 0.77 -7.55 3.90
C SER A 387 1.27 -8.89 3.35
N HIS A 388 2.20 -8.85 2.41
CA HIS A 388 2.57 -10.02 1.62
C HIS A 388 3.83 -10.78 2.08
N LYS A 389 4.65 -10.22 2.99
CA LYS A 389 5.92 -10.85 3.44
C LYS A 389 5.96 -11.17 4.92
N THR A 390 4.96 -10.74 5.66
CA THR A 390 5.04 -10.72 7.12
C THR A 390 4.15 -11.80 7.69
N ASN A 391 4.62 -13.05 7.63
CA ASN A 391 4.09 -14.06 8.54
C ASN A 391 4.21 -13.49 9.96
N LYS A 392 3.12 -13.54 10.75
CA LYS A 392 3.08 -13.08 12.16
C LYS A 392 4.31 -13.53 12.95
N LEU A 393 4.83 -14.71 12.64
CA LEU A 393 6.06 -15.25 13.23
C LEU A 393 7.31 -14.44 12.83
N ALA A 394 7.47 -14.08 11.56
CA ALA A 394 8.58 -13.26 11.07
C ALA A 394 8.57 -11.85 11.69
N THR A 395 7.40 -11.23 11.88
CA THR A 395 7.28 -9.96 12.61
C THR A 395 7.73 -10.09 14.05
N ILE A 396 7.30 -11.16 14.73
CA ILE A 396 7.68 -11.42 16.12
C ILE A 396 9.20 -11.63 16.22
N GLU A 397 9.80 -12.38 15.29
CA GLU A 397 11.24 -12.58 15.21
C GLU A 397 12.00 -11.27 15.01
N GLU A 398 11.52 -10.40 14.11
CA GLU A 398 12.15 -9.10 13.83
C GLU A 398 12.04 -8.13 15.02
N LEU A 399 10.91 -8.13 15.71
CA LEU A 399 10.72 -7.40 16.96
C LEU A 399 11.67 -7.90 18.05
N ALA A 400 11.78 -9.22 18.23
CA ALA A 400 12.69 -9.82 19.20
C ALA A 400 14.15 -9.49 18.89
N ARG A 401 14.55 -9.58 17.61
CA ARG A 401 15.88 -9.20 17.12
C ARG A 401 16.19 -7.75 17.48
N THR A 402 15.27 -6.84 17.20
CA THR A 402 15.46 -5.40 17.42
C THR A 402 15.56 -5.06 18.91
N LEU A 403 14.70 -5.65 19.75
CA LEU A 403 14.75 -5.48 21.21
C LEU A 403 16.06 -5.97 21.82
N SER A 404 16.70 -6.98 21.21
CA SER A 404 17.97 -7.52 21.70
C SER A 404 19.20 -6.62 21.46
N LEU A 405 19.10 -5.61 20.58
CA LEU A 405 20.23 -4.74 20.21
C LEU A 405 20.65 -3.76 21.31
N GLY A 406 19.77 -3.49 22.28
CA GLY A 406 20.02 -2.51 23.36
C GLY A 406 20.00 -1.05 22.87
N LYS A 407 20.39 -0.12 23.75
CA LYS A 407 20.41 1.32 23.42
C LYS A 407 21.63 1.68 22.55
N PRO A 408 21.48 2.58 21.55
CA PRO A 408 22.61 3.08 20.79
C PRO A 408 23.64 3.75 21.72
N ARG A 409 24.92 3.62 21.40
CA ARG A 409 25.97 4.38 22.08
C ARG A 409 25.93 5.82 21.58
N SER A 410 25.78 6.77 22.50
CA SER A 410 26.03 8.17 22.20
C SER A 410 27.55 8.38 22.08
N ILE A 411 27.96 9.00 20.99
CA ILE A 411 29.34 9.45 20.78
C ILE A 411 29.36 10.94 21.08
N ASP A 412 30.35 11.37 21.84
CA ASP A 412 30.61 12.78 22.09
C ASP A 412 31.25 13.40 20.84
N ASN A 413 30.53 14.32 20.20
CA ASN A 413 30.88 14.91 18.91
C ASN A 413 31.03 16.44 19.00
N GLU A 414 31.24 17.01 20.20
CA GLU A 414 31.30 18.46 20.38
C GLU A 414 32.39 19.14 19.51
N ASP A 415 33.58 18.54 19.44
CA ASP A 415 34.71 19.08 18.65
C ASP A 415 34.41 19.08 17.13
N ASP A 416 33.76 18.03 16.63
CA ASP A 416 33.35 17.93 15.22
C ASP A 416 32.28 18.96 14.89
N LEU A 417 31.28 19.13 15.76
CA LEU A 417 30.21 20.13 15.59
C LEU A 417 30.76 21.56 15.59
N LYS A 418 31.75 21.83 16.44
CA LYS A 418 32.44 23.13 16.46
C LYS A 418 33.18 23.37 15.15
N SER A 419 33.93 22.38 14.68
CA SER A 419 34.67 22.45 13.41
C SER A 419 33.74 22.65 12.21
N LEU A 420 32.58 21.99 12.19
CA LEU A 420 31.54 22.18 11.17
C LEU A 420 30.98 23.60 11.18
N THR A 421 30.73 24.16 12.36
CA THR A 421 30.23 25.54 12.50
C THR A 421 31.25 26.54 11.94
N GLU A 422 32.53 26.40 12.30
CA GLU A 422 33.61 27.28 11.81
C GLU A 422 33.77 27.21 10.28
N LEU A 423 33.69 26.01 9.70
CA LEU A 423 33.78 25.81 8.25
C LEU A 423 32.59 26.42 7.51
N ARG A 424 31.37 26.21 8.02
CA ARG A 424 30.14 26.80 7.46
C ARG A 424 30.22 28.32 7.46
N ASP A 425 30.58 28.91 8.60
CA ASP A 425 30.62 30.37 8.75
C ASP A 425 31.65 31.00 7.81
N ARG A 426 32.80 30.34 7.61
CA ARG A 426 33.81 30.77 6.63
C ARG A 426 33.31 30.70 5.18
N LEU A 427 32.54 29.67 4.81
CA LEU A 427 31.92 29.57 3.48
C LEU A 427 30.86 30.65 3.27
N ASN A 428 30.06 30.92 4.29
CA ASN A 428 29.04 31.98 4.27
C ASN A 428 29.68 33.37 4.17
N GLU A 429 30.76 33.62 4.89
CA GLU A 429 31.52 34.87 4.78
C GLU A 429 32.05 35.06 3.35
N TYR A 430 32.65 34.03 2.75
CA TYR A 430 33.12 34.10 1.37
C TYR A 430 31.99 34.42 0.38
N SER A 431 30.85 33.75 0.51
CA SER A 431 29.65 34.01 -0.31
C SER A 431 29.17 35.45 -0.14
N LYS A 432 29.08 35.95 1.10
CA LYS A 432 28.71 37.34 1.40
C LYS A 432 29.67 38.34 0.75
N VAL A 433 30.98 38.11 0.86
CA VAL A 433 32.00 39.00 0.27
C VAL A 433 31.86 39.09 -1.24
N ILE A 434 31.68 37.98 -1.95
CA ILE A 434 31.56 37.98 -3.41
C ILE A 434 30.27 38.66 -3.89
N ASN A 435 29.19 38.53 -3.12
CA ASN A 435 27.90 39.16 -3.43
C ASN A 435 27.77 40.59 -2.91
N SER A 436 28.73 41.07 -2.12
CA SER A 436 28.75 42.46 -1.65
C SER A 436 29.27 43.42 -2.75
N PRO A 437 28.81 44.68 -2.77
CA PRO A 437 29.37 45.69 -3.67
C PRO A 437 30.85 45.94 -3.42
N ILE A 438 31.62 46.09 -4.50
CA ILE A 438 33.04 46.49 -4.42
C ILE A 438 33.10 47.97 -4.08
N LEU A 439 33.50 48.30 -2.84
CA LEU A 439 33.58 49.69 -2.36
C LEU A 439 32.26 50.45 -2.65
N ASN A 440 32.36 51.67 -3.17
CA ASN A 440 31.21 52.51 -3.50
C ASN A 440 30.67 52.29 -4.93
N SER A 441 31.14 51.25 -5.64
CA SER A 441 30.78 51.04 -7.05
C SER A 441 29.35 50.55 -7.28
N GLN A 442 28.66 50.10 -6.22
CA GLN A 442 27.38 49.38 -6.29
C GLN A 442 27.43 48.10 -7.15
N THR A 443 28.61 47.67 -7.59
CA THR A 443 28.81 46.52 -8.47
C THR A 443 29.43 45.38 -7.67
N THR A 444 28.83 44.20 -7.73
CA THR A 444 29.36 43.00 -7.08
C THR A 444 30.50 42.40 -7.90
N PHE A 445 31.33 41.56 -7.27
CA PHE A 445 32.41 40.86 -7.96
C PHE A 445 31.90 40.00 -9.13
N ILE A 446 30.78 39.31 -8.93
CA ILE A 446 30.14 38.48 -9.97
C ILE A 446 29.70 39.34 -11.16
N SER A 447 29.06 40.48 -10.89
CA SER A 447 28.62 41.41 -11.95
C SER A 447 29.81 41.98 -12.70
N ALA A 448 30.89 42.35 -12.01
CA ALA A 448 32.11 42.86 -12.63
C ALA A 448 32.76 41.81 -13.55
N ILE A 449 32.87 40.55 -13.10
CA ILE A 449 33.35 39.45 -13.95
C ILE A 449 32.44 39.22 -15.15
N GLY A 450 31.12 39.21 -14.96
CA GLY A 450 30.16 39.02 -16.04
C GLY A 450 30.30 40.09 -17.13
N GLN A 451 30.45 41.36 -16.72
CA GLN A 451 30.72 42.46 -17.64
C GLN A 451 32.07 42.32 -18.33
N TYR A 452 33.13 41.98 -17.60
CA TYR A 452 34.46 41.74 -18.17
C TYR A 452 34.45 40.63 -19.22
N LEU A 453 33.79 39.50 -18.96
CA LEU A 453 33.68 38.39 -19.91
C LEU A 453 32.92 38.79 -21.17
N ASN A 454 31.86 39.58 -21.05
CA ASN A 454 31.12 40.11 -22.21
C ASN A 454 32.00 41.01 -23.08
N ILE A 455 32.78 41.91 -22.47
CA ILE A 455 33.70 42.81 -23.21
C ILE A 455 34.85 42.02 -23.84
N ARG A 456 35.37 41.00 -23.16
CA ARG A 456 36.40 40.14 -23.72
C ARG A 456 35.91 39.37 -24.96
N ASN A 457 34.64 38.99 -24.99
CA ASN A 457 34.04 38.29 -26.12
C ASN A 457 33.77 39.19 -27.34
N THR A 458 33.68 40.52 -27.16
CA THR A 458 33.54 41.45 -28.30
C THR A 458 34.88 41.77 -28.99
N GLY A 459 36.01 41.32 -28.43
CA GLY A 459 37.33 41.43 -29.06
C GLY A 459 38.04 42.76 -28.85
N ASP A 460 37.48 43.67 -28.06
CA ASP A 460 38.10 44.96 -27.74
C ASP A 460 39.21 44.78 -26.68
N SER A 461 40.42 45.26 -26.98
CA SER A 461 41.49 45.28 -25.97
C SER A 461 41.19 46.36 -24.94
N LEU A 462 40.90 45.96 -23.70
CA LEU A 462 40.72 46.90 -22.60
C LEU A 462 42.04 47.65 -22.32
N PRO A 463 42.03 48.98 -22.25
CA PRO A 463 43.22 49.74 -21.86
C PRO A 463 43.60 49.38 -20.40
N PRO A 464 44.89 49.21 -20.08
CA PRO A 464 45.32 48.98 -18.71
C PRO A 464 45.04 50.25 -17.89
N LEU A 465 44.22 50.12 -16.84
CA LEU A 465 43.93 51.21 -15.91
C LEU A 465 44.88 51.13 -14.70
N ASP A 466 45.48 52.26 -14.34
CA ASP A 466 46.30 52.40 -13.13
C ASP A 466 45.38 52.65 -11.91
N PHE A 467 45.23 51.62 -11.07
CA PHE A 467 44.30 51.58 -9.94
C PHE A 467 44.61 52.60 -8.83
N SER A 468 45.78 53.24 -8.86
CA SER A 468 46.23 54.21 -7.86
C SER A 468 45.31 55.43 -7.77
N HIS A 469 44.71 55.87 -8.89
CA HIS A 469 43.91 57.10 -8.95
C HIS A 469 42.40 56.89 -8.64
N MET A 470 41.92 55.64 -8.60
CA MET A 470 40.49 55.33 -8.50
C MET A 470 40.00 55.07 -7.07
N GLN A 471 40.91 54.95 -6.09
CA GLN A 471 40.56 54.70 -4.69
C GLN A 471 39.71 55.81 -4.05
N ALA A 472 39.74 57.02 -4.61
CA ALA A 472 39.02 58.19 -4.08
C ALA A 472 37.75 58.55 -4.87
N TRP A 473 37.37 57.78 -5.88
CA TRP A 473 36.26 58.16 -6.77
C TRP A 473 34.90 58.05 -6.08
N THR A 474 34.12 59.12 -6.20
CA THR A 474 32.71 59.17 -5.84
C THR A 474 31.83 58.59 -6.95
N SER A 475 30.58 58.21 -6.63
CA SER A 475 29.65 57.61 -7.62
C SER A 475 29.41 58.52 -8.84
N SER A 476 29.55 59.83 -8.66
CA SER A 476 29.39 60.84 -9.71
C SER A 476 30.59 60.88 -10.66
N GLU A 477 31.81 60.69 -10.14
CA GLU A 477 33.05 60.69 -10.93
C GLU A 477 33.20 59.42 -11.77
N TYR A 478 32.71 58.28 -11.26
CA TYR A 478 32.67 57.03 -12.03
C TYR A 478 31.79 57.15 -13.29
N LYS A 479 30.61 57.79 -13.16
CA LYS A 479 29.66 57.97 -14.27
C LYS A 479 30.14 58.98 -15.32
N ALA A 480 30.94 59.97 -14.93
CA ALA A 480 31.45 61.00 -15.85
C ALA A 480 32.58 60.50 -16.78
N ASN A 481 33.33 59.48 -16.36
CA ASN A 481 34.48 58.96 -17.10
C ASN A 481 34.16 57.71 -17.97
N HIS A 482 32.92 57.23 -17.98
CA HIS A 482 32.50 56.00 -18.67
C HIS A 482 31.30 56.17 -19.62
N ASN A 483 30.90 57.41 -19.92
CA ASN A 483 30.09 57.78 -21.08
C ASN A 483 31.00 58.47 -22.10
#